data_AF-A0A918VMV8-F1
#
_entry.id   AF-A0A918VMV8-F1
#
_cell.length_a   1.000
_cell.length_b   1.000
_cell.length_c   1.000
_cell.angle_alpha   90.00
_cell.angle_beta   90.00
_cell.angle_gamma   90.00
#
_symmetry.space_group_name_H-M   'P 1'
#
loop_
_entity.id
_entity.type
_entity.pdbx_description
1 polymer ?
#
loop_
_entity_poly.entity_id
_entity_poly.type
_entity_poly.pdbx_seq_one_letter_code
_entity_poly.pdbx_strand_id
1 'polypeptide(L)' 'MKIEIAGPVFKCAEDEKVFFSRVCSLPGYDSVVGKGRNLCILLKSSREGSVCDELSDICDMWNTTYRVLEI' A
#
# COMPACT_ATOMS: atom_id res chain seq x y z
N MET A 1 -5.99 -6.79 -9.09
CA MET A 1 -5.84 -6.81 -7.62
C MET A 1 -6.07 -5.44 -7.00
N LYS A 2 -6.98 -5.37 -6.01
CA LYS A 2 -7.33 -4.18 -5.23
C LYS A 2 -7.04 -4.44 -3.77
N ILE A 3 -6.29 -3.54 -3.14
CA ILE A 3 -5.84 -3.68 -1.76
C ILE A 3 -6.25 -2.44 -0.97
N GLU A 4 -6.79 -2.62 0.21
CA GLU A 4 -7.08 -1.55 1.15
C GLU A 4 -6.10 -1.62 2.32
N ILE A 5 -5.32 -0.56 2.52
CA ILE A 5 -4.46 -0.37 3.69
C ILE A 5 -5.23 0.49 4.70
N ALA A 6 -5.25 0.03 5.95
CA ALA A 6 -5.72 0.82 7.08
C ALA A 6 -4.87 2.09 7.20
N GLY A 7 -5.47 3.19 7.67
CA GLY A 7 -4.80 4.48 7.70
C GLY A 7 -3.45 4.46 8.39
N PRO A 8 -2.33 4.58 7.66
CA PRO A 8 -1.02 4.56 8.27
C PRO A 8 -0.87 5.78 9.17
N VAL A 9 -0.18 5.61 10.29
CA VAL A 9 0.14 6.73 11.18
C VAL A 9 1.48 7.31 10.73
N PHE A 10 1.41 8.43 10.02
CA PHE A 10 2.62 9.14 9.59
C PHE A 10 3.12 10.05 10.71
N LYS A 11 4.42 9.97 11.00
CA LYS A 11 5.05 10.82 12.02
C LYS A 11 5.32 12.24 11.50
N CYS A 12 5.60 12.38 10.21
CA CYS A 12 5.93 13.62 9.51
C CYS A 12 5.51 13.55 8.03
N ALA A 13 5.54 14.69 7.33
CA ALA A 13 5.28 14.74 5.88
C ALA A 13 6.34 13.98 5.04
N GLU A 14 7.58 13.88 5.52
CA GLU A 14 8.60 13.04 4.88
C GLU A 14 8.27 11.56 4.98
N ASP A 15 7.79 11.12 6.14
CA ASP A 15 7.39 9.74 6.39
C ASP A 15 6.24 9.32 5.47
N GLU A 16 5.24 10.20 5.31
CA GLU A 16 4.17 10.03 4.34
C GLU A 16 4.71 9.87 2.89
N LYS A 17 5.64 10.73 2.48
CA LYS A 17 6.25 10.65 1.14
C LYS A 17 7.01 9.34 0.93
N VAL A 18 7.74 8.86 1.94
CA VAL A 18 8.47 7.59 1.86
C VAL A 18 7.49 6.43 1.73
N PHE A 19 6.40 6.42 2.50
CA PHE A 19 5.35 5.42 2.39
C PHE A 19 4.76 5.36 0.97
N PHE A 20 4.32 6.51 0.43
CA PHE A 20 3.76 6.56 -0.92
C PHE A 20 4.79 6.22 -1.99
N SER A 21 6.05 6.59 -1.80
CA SER A 21 7.13 6.21 -2.70
C SER A 21 7.29 4.69 -2.77
N ARG A 22 7.28 4.01 -1.61
CA ARG A 22 7.34 2.54 -1.54
C ARG A 22 6.15 1.88 -2.22
N VAL A 23 4.94 2.37 -1.93
CA VAL A 23 3.69 1.86 -2.53
C VAL A 23 3.68 2.05 -4.05
N CYS A 24 4.10 3.21 -4.56
CA CYS A 24 4.20 3.47 -6.01
C CYS A 24 5.30 2.63 -6.69
N SER A 25 6.32 2.19 -5.95
CA SER A 25 7.36 1.32 -6.46
C SER A 25 6.94 -0.14 -6.57
N LEU A 26 5.77 -0.52 -6.05
CA LEU A 26 5.29 -1.89 -6.12
C LEU A 26 5.12 -2.35 -7.58
N PRO A 27 5.53 -3.58 -7.91
CA PRO A 27 5.40 -4.09 -9.26
C PRO A 27 3.93 -4.21 -9.66
N GLY A 28 3.57 -3.62 -10.79
CA GLY A 28 2.20 -3.58 -11.30
C GLY A 28 1.30 -2.56 -10.60
N TYR A 29 1.88 -1.61 -9.84
CA TYR A 29 1.16 -0.47 -9.30
C TYR A 29 0.49 0.32 -10.44
N ASP A 30 -0.78 0.64 -10.24
CA ASP A 30 -1.56 1.46 -11.18
C ASP A 30 -1.91 2.81 -10.57
N SER A 31 -2.53 2.80 -9.38
CA SER A 31 -2.93 4.03 -8.68
C SER A 31 -3.24 3.78 -7.21
N VAL A 32 -3.07 4.82 -6.40
CA VAL A 32 -3.52 4.89 -5.01
C VAL A 32 -4.64 5.91 -4.89
N VAL A 33 -5.73 5.50 -4.23
CA VAL A 33 -6.90 6.33 -3.95
C VAL A 33 -7.03 6.45 -2.44
N GLY A 34 -6.78 7.64 -1.92
CA GLY A 34 -7.06 7.96 -0.52
C GLY A 34 -8.57 8.05 -0.30
N LYS A 35 -9.12 7.23 0.60
CA LYS A 35 -10.53 7.26 0.98
C LYS A 35 -10.65 7.48 2.49
N GLY A 36 -10.62 8.76 2.88
CA GLY A 36 -10.65 9.17 4.29
C GLY A 36 -9.36 8.78 5.00
N ARG A 37 -9.45 7.93 6.02
CA ARG A 37 -8.26 7.39 6.70
C ARG A 37 -7.63 6.23 5.93
N ASN A 38 -8.36 5.48 5.12
CA ASN A 38 -7.83 4.27 4.48
C ASN A 38 -7.28 4.59 3.09
N LEU A 39 -6.30 3.81 2.66
CA LEU A 39 -5.68 3.91 1.34
C LEU A 39 -6.09 2.72 0.49
N CYS A 40 -6.57 2.96 -0.73
CA CYS A 40 -6.95 1.90 -1.64
C CYS A 40 -5.98 1.87 -2.82
N ILE A 41 -5.23 0.78 -2.96
CA ILE A 41 -4.24 0.58 -4.02
C ILE A 41 -4.85 -0.31 -5.09
N LEU A 42 -4.70 0.10 -6.34
CA LEU A 42 -5.03 -0.67 -7.53
C LEU A 42 -3.73 -1.15 -8.19
N LEU A 43 -3.68 -2.45 -8.47
CA LEU A 43 -2.58 -3.13 -9.13
C LEU A 43 -3.12 -3.83 -10.39
N LYS A 44 -2.52 -3.53 -11.55
CA LYS A 44 -3.01 -3.94 -12.88
C LYS A 44 -2.73 -5.39 -13.22
N SER A 45 -1.58 -5.92 -12.84
CA SER A 45 -1.24 -7.33 -13.01
C SER A 45 0.11 -7.58 -12.35
N SER A 46 0.09 -8.17 -11.17
CA SER A 46 1.30 -8.45 -10.41
C SER A 46 1.27 -9.91 -10.01
N ARG A 47 2.44 -10.57 -10.06
CA ARG A 47 2.61 -11.86 -9.39
C ARG A 47 2.30 -11.65 -7.91
N GLU A 48 1.12 -12.12 -7.49
CA GLU A 48 0.52 -11.85 -6.18
C GLU A 48 1.51 -12.11 -5.02
N GLY A 49 2.35 -13.14 -5.16
CA GLY A 49 3.34 -13.50 -4.15
C GLY A 49 4.36 -12.41 -3.83
N SER A 50 4.89 -11.69 -4.83
CA SER A 50 5.92 -10.67 -4.59
C SER A 50 5.35 -9.36 -4.06
N VAL A 51 4.14 -8.99 -4.50
CA VAL A 51 3.50 -7.75 -4.05
C VAL A 51 2.99 -7.86 -2.62
N CYS A 52 2.44 -9.01 -2.22
CA CYS A 52 1.99 -9.22 -0.84
C CYS A 52 3.18 -9.21 0.15
N ASP A 53 4.35 -9.70 -0.25
CA ASP A 53 5.56 -9.68 0.57
C ASP A 53 6.03 -8.24 0.80
N GLU A 54 6.18 -7.45 -0.28
CA GLU A 54 6.54 -6.03 -0.17
C GLU A 54 5.49 -5.22 0.59
N LEU A 55 4.19 -5.47 0.39
CA LEU A 55 3.13 -4.82 1.14
C LEU A 55 3.16 -5.18 2.63
N SER A 56 3.52 -6.41 2.96
CA SER A 56 3.66 -6.83 4.35
C SER A 56 4.81 -6.09 5.03
N ASP A 57 5.95 -5.96 4.36
CA ASP A 57 7.10 -5.21 4.86
C ASP A 57 6.79 -3.72 5.06
N ILE A 58 6.10 -3.11 4.08
CA ILE A 58 5.61 -1.72 4.18
C ILE A 58 4.60 -1.60 5.33
N CYS A 59 3.67 -2.54 5.47
CA CYS A 59 2.68 -2.46 6.55
C CYS A 59 3.31 -2.61 7.93
N ASP A 60 4.30 -3.49 8.08
CA ASP A 60 5.07 -3.69 9.31
C ASP A 60 5.85 -2.41 9.70
N MET A 61 6.55 -1.79 8.74
CA MET A 61 7.29 -0.54 8.95
C MET A 61 6.42 0.59 9.52
N TRP A 62 5.18 0.72 9.05
CA TRP A 62 4.24 1.75 9.50
C TRP A 62 3.23 1.25 10.54
N ASN A 63 3.44 0.03 11.07
CA ASN A 63 2.57 -0.62 12.05
C ASN A 63 1.07 -0.52 11.64
N THR A 64 0.81 -0.76 10.35
CA THR A 64 -0.52 -0.76 9.75
C THR A 64 -0.85 -2.15 9.21
N THR A 65 -2.07 -2.33 8.73
CA THR A 65 -2.55 -3.60 8.19
C THR A 65 -3.20 -3.35 6.83
N TYR A 66 -3.12 -4.33 5.94
CA TYR A 66 -3.80 -4.29 4.66
C TYR A 66 -4.77 -5.44 4.50
N ARG A 67 -5.71 -5.27 3.57
CA ARG A 67 -6.73 -6.24 3.21
C ARG A 67 -6.90 -6.27 1.71
N VAL A 68 -6.80 -7.46 1.13
CA VAL A 68 -7.09 -7.66 -0.30
C VAL A 68 -8.61 -7.65 -0.48
N LEU A 69 -9.11 -6.75 -1.32
CA LEU A 69 -10.53 -6.61 -1.63
C LEU A 69 -10.94 -7.39 -2.88
N GLU A 70 -10.06 -7.45 -3.88
CA GLU A 70 -10.32 -8.11 -5.17
C GLU A 70 -9.00 -8.60 -5.75
N ILE A 71 -8.98 -9.78 -6.36
CA ILE A 71 -7.78 -10.40 -6.92
C ILE A 71 -7.85 -10.28 -8.45
#